data_AF-A0A956AC55-F1
#
_entry.id   AF-A0A956AC55-F1
#
_cell.length_a   1.000
_cell.length_b   1.000
_cell.length_c   1.000
_cell.angle_alpha   90.00
_cell.angle_beta   90.00
_cell.angle_gamma   90.00
#
_symmetry.space_group_name_H-M   'P 1'
#
loop_
_entity.id
_entity.type
_entity.pdbx_description
1 polymer ?
#
loop_
_entity_poly.entity_id
_entity_poly.type
_entity_poly.pdbx_seq_one_letter_code
_entity_poly.pdbx_strand_id
1 'polypeptide(L)'
;MKFLEVQVQRDHLSRVVARFAPLKALAELIWNALDGDATQVDVTVHAQQSLSCIESLRVTDNGHGIAYSVAESSFRDLGNSWKRGKKSPSGRRLHGERGEGRFAVIDRAN
;
A
#
# COMPACT_ATOMS: atom_id res chain seq x y z
N MET A 1 -8.03 17.15 7.58
CA MET A 1 -6.97 16.12 7.48
C MET A 1 -6.95 15.35 8.79
N LYS A 2 -7.18 14.03 8.78
CA LYS A 2 -7.21 13.18 9.99
C LYS A 2 -5.92 12.36 10.02
N PHE A 3 -5.18 12.41 11.12
CA PHE A 3 -4.02 11.56 11.35
C PHE A 3 -4.50 10.26 12.00
N LEU A 4 -4.04 9.12 11.48
CA LEU A 4 -4.31 7.79 12.02
C LEU A 4 -3.04 7.27 12.69
N GLU A 5 -3.13 6.96 13.98
CA GLU A 5 -2.02 6.37 14.73
C GLU A 5 -2.07 4.84 14.57
N VAL A 6 -1.01 4.27 14.01
CA VAL A 6 -0.90 2.81 13.82
C VAL A 6 -0.51 2.18 15.16
N GLN A 7 -1.40 1.36 15.74
CA GLN A 7 -1.16 0.68 17.03
C GLN A 7 -0.39 -0.63 16.86
N VAL A 8 0.85 -0.52 16.38
CA VAL A 8 1.79 -1.63 16.28
C VAL A 8 3.07 -1.22 16.99
N GLN A 9 3.74 -2.16 17.68
CA GLN A 9 5.08 -1.91 18.19
C GLN A 9 5.97 -1.47 17.03
N ARG A 10 6.57 -0.27 17.10
CA ARG A 10 7.38 0.33 16.01
C ARG A 10 8.36 -0.67 15.40
N ASP A 11 9.00 -1.47 16.25
CA ASP A 11 9.98 -2.50 15.88
C ASP A 11 9.40 -3.55 14.90
N HIS A 12 8.12 -3.86 15.02
CA HIS A 12 7.44 -4.81 14.14
C HIS A 12 7.16 -4.20 12.76
N LEU A 13 6.73 -2.93 12.71
CA LEU A 13 6.54 -2.19 11.46
C LEU A 13 7.86 -2.03 10.71
N SER A 14 8.91 -1.53 11.37
CA SER A 14 10.23 -1.35 10.76
C SER A 14 10.78 -2.66 10.21
N ARG A 15 10.61 -3.77 10.94
CA ARG A 15 11.04 -5.11 10.47
C ARG A 15 10.24 -5.62 9.26
N VAL A 16 8.96 -5.28 9.15
CA VAL A 16 8.12 -5.63 7.99
C VAL A 16 8.55 -4.79 6.79
N VAL A 17 8.68 -3.47 6.95
CA VAL A 17 9.03 -2.54 5.87
C VAL A 17 10.46 -2.73 5.36
N ALA A 18 11.42 -3.00 6.25
CA ALA A 18 12.81 -3.26 5.90
C ALA A 18 12.99 -4.46 4.94
N ARG A 19 12.02 -5.38 4.88
CA ARG A 19 12.05 -6.54 3.97
C ARG A 19 11.61 -6.20 2.54
N PHE A 20 10.92 -5.09 2.32
CA PHE A 20 10.45 -4.72 1.00
C PHE A 20 11.51 -3.88 0.32
N ALA A 21 12.29 -4.45 -0.59
CA ALA A 21 13.08 -3.66 -1.53
C ALA A 21 12.18 -2.61 -2.24
N PRO A 22 12.68 -1.43 -2.64
CA PRO A 22 11.86 -0.36 -3.21
C PRO A 22 10.91 -0.82 -4.34
N LEU A 23 11.41 -1.66 -5.25
CA LEU A 23 10.61 -2.25 -6.32
C LEU A 23 9.49 -3.16 -5.80
N LYS A 24 9.74 -3.90 -4.73
CA LYS A 24 8.72 -4.76 -4.11
C LYS A 24 7.64 -3.91 -3.45
N ALA A 25 8.00 -2.82 -2.77
CA ALA A 25 7.03 -1.90 -2.19
C ALA A 25 6.14 -1.25 -3.27
N LEU A 26 6.73 -0.85 -4.40
CA LEU A 26 5.98 -0.38 -5.56
C LEU A 26 5.02 -1.45 -6.10
N ALA A 27 5.49 -2.69 -6.25
CA ALA A 27 4.65 -3.79 -6.70
C ALA A 27 3.46 -4.03 -5.75
N GLU A 28 3.66 -3.96 -4.43
CA GLU A 28 2.57 -4.09 -3.45
C GLU A 28 1.52 -2.97 -3.58
N LEU A 29 1.94 -1.73 -3.89
CA LEU A 29 0.99 -0.64 -4.16
C LEU A 29 0.16 -0.91 -5.41
N ILE A 30 0.80 -1.36 -6.49
CA ILE A 30 0.11 -1.72 -7.73
C ILE A 30 -0.85 -2.90 -7.50
N TRP A 31 -0.43 -3.91 -6.74
CA TRP A 31 -1.31 -5.02 -6.37
C TRP A 31 -2.52 -4.57 -5.55
N ASN A 32 -2.33 -3.63 -4.61
CA ASN A 32 -3.46 -3.07 -3.86
C ASN A 32 -4.47 -2.35 -4.75
N ALA A 33 -4.01 -1.62 -5.77
CA ALA A 33 -4.89 -1.02 -6.76
C ALA A 33 -5.69 -2.08 -7.55
N LEU A 34 -5.01 -3.14 -8.01
CA LEU A 34 -5.65 -4.24 -8.74
C LEU A 34 -6.66 -5.02 -7.89
N ASP A 35 -6.39 -5.20 -6.59
CA ASP A 35 -7.33 -5.79 -5.63
C ASP A 35 -8.57 -4.91 -5.40
N GLY A 36 -8.40 -3.59 -5.56
CA GLY A 36 -9.49 -2.63 -5.63
C GLY A 36 -10.23 -2.63 -6.96
N ASP A 37 -9.98 -3.60 -7.84
CA ASP A 37 -10.50 -3.72 -9.21
C ASP A 37 -10.17 -2.54 -10.13
N ALA A 38 -9.06 -1.83 -9.88
CA ALA A 38 -8.59 -0.81 -10.79
C ALA A 38 -8.44 -1.37 -12.21
N THR A 39 -8.88 -0.59 -13.20
CA THR A 39 -8.66 -0.87 -14.62
C THR A 39 -7.50 -0.06 -15.18
N GLN A 40 -7.11 1.01 -14.47
CA GLN A 40 -5.98 1.86 -14.78
C GLN A 40 -5.20 2.16 -13.49
N VAL A 41 -3.88 2.01 -13.58
CA VAL A 41 -2.93 2.34 -12.50
C VAL A 41 -1.81 3.17 -13.11
N ASP A 42 -1.68 4.42 -12.67
CA ASP A 42 -0.68 5.36 -13.13
C ASP A 42 0.46 5.46 -12.10
N VAL A 43 1.69 5.28 -12.57
CA VAL A 43 2.91 5.43 -11.76
C VAL A 43 3.69 6.63 -12.27
N THR A 44 3.75 7.68 -11.47
CA THR A 44 4.50 8.90 -11.77
C THR A 44 5.76 8.97 -10.92
N VAL A 45 6.90 9.21 -11.57
CA VAL A 45 8.19 9.42 -10.91
C VAL A 45 8.57 10.88 -11.04
N HIS A 46 8.69 11.57 -9.91
CA HIS A 46 9.21 12.92 -9.85
C HIS A 46 10.70 12.83 -9.53
N ALA A 47 11.54 13.21 -10.49
CA ALA A 47 12.99 13.18 -10.37
C ALA A 47 13.55 14.60 -10.34
N GLN A 48 14.53 14.82 -9.48
CA GLN A 48 15.30 16.06 -9.46
C GLN A 48 16.44 15.96 -10.47
N GLN A 49 16.24 16.55 -11.65
CA GLN A 49 17.19 16.46 -12.77
C GLN A 49 18.61 16.89 -12.39
N SER A 50 18.75 17.92 -11.56
CA SER A 50 20.06 18.46 -11.14
C SER A 50 20.88 17.50 -10.27
N LEU A 51 20.22 16.59 -9.54
CA LEU A 51 20.88 15.64 -8.65
C LEU A 51 20.80 14.19 -9.16
N SER A 52 20.15 13.98 -10.32
CA SER A 52 19.88 12.65 -10.89
C SER A 52 19.26 11.68 -9.86
N CYS A 53 18.45 12.22 -8.93
CA CYS A 53 17.81 11.47 -7.88
C CYS A 53 16.29 11.47 -8.05
N ILE A 54 15.64 10.45 -7.51
CA ILE A 54 14.18 10.39 -7.43
C ILE A 54 13.76 11.13 -6.16
N GLU A 55 12.93 12.15 -6.32
CA GLU A 55 12.38 12.95 -5.21
C GLU A 55 11.13 12.27 -4.64
N SER A 56 10.22 11.82 -5.51
CA SER A 56 9.04 11.08 -5.08
C SER A 56 8.50 10.15 -6.16
N LEU A 57 7.72 9.17 -5.72
CA LEU A 57 6.96 8.28 -6.58
C LEU A 57 5.49 8.32 -6.15
N ARG A 58 4.59 8.49 -7.12
CA ARG A 58 3.14 8.49 -6.91
C ARG A 58 2.50 7.34 -7.67
N VAL A 59 1.70 6.52 -6.98
CA VAL A 59 0.83 5.52 -7.59
C VAL A 59 -0.61 6.01 -7.43
N THR A 60 -1.33 6.13 -8.55
CA THR A 60 -2.74 6.55 -8.58
C THR A 60 -3.55 5.49 -9.32
N ASP A 61 -4.72 5.15 -8.83
CA ASP A 61 -5.59 4.16 -9.46
C ASP A 61 -7.05 4.62 -9.49
N ASN A 62 -7.84 3.97 -10.34
CA ASN A 62 -9.27 4.21 -10.47
C ASN A 62 -10.13 3.08 -9.86
N GLY A 63 -9.59 2.33 -8.90
CA GLY A 63 -10.30 1.28 -8.20
C GLY A 63 -11.35 1.82 -7.24
N HIS A 64 -12.02 0.93 -6.52
CA HIS A 64 -13.09 1.27 -5.58
C HIS A 64 -12.64 2.11 -4.37
N GLY A 65 -11.32 2.24 -4.17
CA GLY A 65 -10.74 2.96 -3.04
C GLY A 65 -11.03 2.29 -1.69
N ILE A 66 -10.89 3.07 -0.62
CA ILE A 66 -11.17 2.65 0.75
C ILE A 66 -12.25 3.56 1.31
N ALA A 67 -13.39 3.00 1.72
CA ALA A 67 -14.43 3.78 2.38
C ALA A 67 -13.89 4.38 3.69
N TYR A 68 -14.15 5.66 3.92
CA TYR A 68 -13.59 6.39 5.07
C TYR A 68 -13.92 5.73 6.42
N SER A 69 -15.10 5.13 6.55
CA SER A 69 -15.55 4.41 7.75
C SER A 69 -14.68 3.21 8.11
N VAL A 70 -14.03 2.57 7.13
CA VAL A 70 -13.18 1.39 7.33
C VAL A 70 -11.70 1.71 7.17
N ALA A 71 -11.33 2.94 6.78
CA ALA A 71 -9.95 3.34 6.62
C ALA A 71 -9.17 3.21 7.93
N GLU A 72 -9.74 3.65 9.04
CA GLU A 72 -9.09 3.59 10.36
C GLU A 72 -8.74 2.15 10.79
N SER A 73 -9.71 1.23 10.74
CA SER A 73 -9.46 -0.19 11.05
C SER A 73 -8.51 -0.85 10.05
N SER A 74 -8.60 -0.46 8.77
CA SER A 74 -7.72 -0.97 7.72
C SER A 74 -6.25 -0.56 7.90
N PHE A 75 -5.96 0.57 8.53
CA PHE A 75 -4.57 0.96 8.81
C PHE A 75 -4.12 0.66 10.25
N ARG A 76 -5.04 0.31 11.16
CA ARG A 76 -4.73 -0.07 12.54
C ARG A 76 -4.28 -1.54 12.66
N ASP A 77 -4.93 -2.46 11.94
CA ASP A 77 -4.72 -3.90 12.12
C ASP A 77 -3.66 -4.45 11.14
N LEU A 78 -2.40 -4.51 11.59
CA LEU A 78 -1.32 -5.18 10.87
C LEU A 78 -1.43 -6.71 11.06
N GLY A 79 -1.55 -7.48 9.97
CA GLY A 79 -1.57 -8.95 10.02
C GLY A 79 -2.90 -9.63 9.70
N ASN A 80 -4.03 -8.90 9.70
CA ASN A 80 -5.35 -9.46 9.39
C ASN A 80 -5.78 -9.10 7.96
N SER A 81 -5.44 -9.93 6.97
CA SER A 81 -5.97 -9.78 5.62
C SER A 81 -7.38 -10.35 5.52
N TRP A 82 -8.36 -9.47 5.33
CA TRP A 82 -9.73 -9.87 4.98
C TRP A 82 -9.82 -10.59 3.61
N LYS A 83 -8.74 -10.54 2.82
CA LYS A 83 -8.67 -11.01 1.43
C LYS A 83 -8.53 -12.53 1.29
N ARG A 84 -8.22 -13.25 2.39
CA ARG A 84 -7.98 -14.70 2.34
C ARG A 84 -9.24 -15.46 1.87
N GLY A 85 -9.11 -16.16 0.74
CA GLY A 85 -10.21 -16.96 0.15
C GLY A 85 -11.32 -16.14 -0.50
N LYS A 86 -11.15 -14.82 -0.65
CA LYS A 86 -12.13 -13.93 -1.28
C LYS A 86 -11.68 -13.53 -2.69
N LYS A 87 -12.67 -13.22 -3.53
CA LYS A 87 -12.46 -12.55 -4.81
C LYS A 87 -12.85 -11.08 -4.66
N SER A 88 -12.30 -10.23 -5.52
CA SER A 88 -12.80 -8.87 -5.66
C SER A 88 -14.26 -8.87 -6.12
N PRO A 89 -15.00 -7.76 -5.98
CA PRO A 89 -16.36 -7.62 -6.51
C PRO A 89 -16.46 -8.02 -8.00
N SER A 90 -15.42 -7.75 -8.79
CA SER A 90 -15.35 -8.09 -10.21
C SER A 90 -14.84 -9.52 -10.48
N GLY A 91 -14.62 -10.33 -9.44
CA GLY A 91 -14.25 -11.74 -9.55
C GLY A 91 -12.74 -12.01 -9.66
N ARG A 92 -11.88 -11.00 -9.50
CA ARG A 92 -10.41 -11.20 -9.50
C ARG A 92 -9.96 -11.94 -8.25
N ARG A 93 -8.90 -12.73 -8.36
CA ARG A 93 -8.21 -13.28 -7.19
C ARG A 93 -7.47 -12.13 -6.50
N LEU A 94 -7.71 -11.97 -5.21
CA LEU A 94 -7.04 -10.94 -4.41
C LEU A 94 -5.60 -11.34 -4.08
N HIS A 95 -4.68 -10.40 -4.17
CA HIS A 95 -3.28 -10.54 -3.80
C HIS A 95 -3.07 -10.26 -2.30
N GLY A 96 -2.12 -10.97 -1.68
CA GLY A 96 -1.68 -10.70 -0.32
C GLY A 96 -2.57 -11.28 0.79
N GLU A 97 -2.01 -12.22 1.54
CA GLU A 97 -2.72 -12.93 2.62
C GLU A 97 -2.44 -12.38 4.03
N ARG A 98 -1.43 -11.51 4.16
CA ARG A 98 -0.91 -11.05 5.47
C ARG A 98 -1.33 -9.62 5.82
N GLY A 99 -1.87 -8.86 4.86
CA GLY A 99 -2.31 -7.47 5.11
C GLY A 99 -1.16 -6.51 5.43
N GLU A 100 0.08 -6.90 5.11
CA GLU A 100 1.32 -6.15 5.38
C GLU A 100 1.70 -5.22 4.22
N GLY A 101 1.32 -5.54 2.97
CA GLY A 101 1.75 -4.82 1.76
C GLY A 101 1.38 -3.33 1.74
N ARG A 102 0.24 -2.94 2.35
CA ARG A 102 -0.18 -1.53 2.47
C ARG A 102 0.74 -0.67 3.35
N PHE A 103 1.59 -1.30 4.17
CA PHE A 103 2.56 -0.61 5.03
C PHE A 103 3.95 -0.50 4.38
N ALA A 104 4.17 -1.10 3.19
CA ALA A 104 5.49 -1.21 2.55
C ALA A 104 6.19 0.13 2.24
N VAL A 105 5.49 1.26 2.39
CA VAL A 105 5.96 2.62 2.09
C VAL A 105 6.10 3.55 3.30
N ILE A 106 5.68 3.13 4.50
CA ILE A 106 5.57 4.04 5.66
C ILE A 106 6.91 4.48 6.25
N ASP A 107 7.96 3.66 6.14
CA ASP A 107 9.30 3.95 6.70
C ASP A 107 10.25 4.65 5.71
N ARG A 108 9.73 5.13 4.58
CA ARG A 108 10.56 5.70 3.50
C ARG A 108 10.39 7.19 3.27
N ALA A 109 9.44 7.82 3.94
CA ALA A 109 9.28 9.26 3.94
C ALA A 109 10.01 9.83 5.16
N ASN A 110 11.32 10.01 5.04
CA ASN A 110 12.07 10.94 5.90
C ASN A 110 12.10 12.30 5.21
#